data_AF-A0A3B5QSC9-F1
#
_entry.id   AF-A0A3B5QSC9-F1
#
_cell.length_a   1.000
_cell.length_b   1.000
_cell.length_c   1.000
_cell.angle_alpha   90.00
_cell.angle_beta   90.00
_cell.angle_gamma   90.00
#
_symmetry.space_group_name_H-M   'P 1'
#
loop_
_entity.id
_entity.type
_entity.pdbx_description
1 polymer ?
#
loop_
_entity_poly.entity_id
_entity_poly.type
_entity_poly.pdbx_seq_one_letter_code
_entity_poly.pdbx_strand_id
1 'polypeptide(L)'
;MTLAAYKEKVKELPLVSLFCSCLNPQTAENSPYKAEDAVDLGWCVMKDVEVIELNKRTSGQAFEVILKPPSFDGLPELNTSMPQRRDPSLEEIQKKLEAAEERRKCQEAELLKHLAEKREHEREVIQKAFEENNNFIKNAKEKLEQKMEANKENREALLAAMLERLQEKVGPSRPQSDQMYVCTSKQRRIPKWKSVFHYIFSP
;
A
#
# COMPACT_ATOMS: atom_id res chain seq x y z
N MET A 1 52.84 9.34 17.10
CA MET A 1 53.50 8.20 17.76
C MET A 1 54.91 8.12 17.19
N THR A 2 55.94 8.42 17.98
CA THR A 2 57.33 8.34 17.52
C THR A 2 57.74 6.86 17.40
N LEU A 3 58.58 6.53 16.41
CA LEU A 3 59.06 5.16 16.18
C LEU A 3 59.69 4.53 17.44
N ALA A 4 60.32 5.35 18.28
CA ALA A 4 60.86 4.94 19.57
C ALA A 4 59.77 4.45 20.55
N ALA A 5 58.65 5.15 20.66
CA ALA A 5 57.54 4.77 21.54
C ALA A 5 56.82 3.50 21.07
N TYR A 6 56.74 3.28 19.75
CA TYR A 6 56.21 2.03 19.19
C TYR A 6 57.13 0.84 19.49
N LYS A 7 58.44 1.01 19.35
CA LYS A 7 59.43 -0.04 19.64
C LYS A 7 59.39 -0.50 21.12
N GLU A 8 59.23 0.44 22.06
CA GLU A 8 59.09 0.11 23.48
C GLU A 8 57.81 -0.69 23.76
N LYS A 9 56.65 -0.26 23.21
CA LYS A 9 55.39 -0.99 23.35
C LYS A 9 55.41 -2.41 22.80
N VAL A 10 56.22 -2.67 21.77
CA VAL A 10 56.37 -4.01 21.19
C VAL A 10 57.21 -4.92 22.08
N LYS A 11 58.20 -4.40 22.83
CA LYS A 11 59.00 -5.20 23.76
C LYS A 11 58.22 -5.72 24.97
N GLU A 12 57.15 -5.02 25.36
CA GLU A 12 56.27 -5.40 26.48
C GLU A 12 55.30 -6.55 26.15
N LEU A 13 55.26 -7.02 24.90
CA LEU A 13 54.43 -8.16 24.52
C LEU A 13 55.13 -9.48 24.88
N PRO A 14 54.45 -10.42 25.57
CA PRO A 14 55.05 -11.59 26.22
C PRO A 14 55.64 -12.66 25.27
N LEU A 15 55.76 -12.39 23.98
CA LEU A 15 56.27 -13.31 22.96
C LEU A 15 57.28 -12.67 21.99
N VAL A 16 57.60 -11.37 22.14
CA VAL A 16 58.49 -10.68 21.19
C VAL A 16 59.94 -11.14 21.27
N SER A 17 60.37 -11.69 22.41
CA SER A 17 61.67 -12.37 22.57
C SER A 17 61.80 -13.65 21.73
N LEU A 18 60.69 -14.23 21.28
CA LEU A 18 60.67 -15.48 20.51
C LEU A 18 60.76 -15.27 19.00
N PHE A 19 60.34 -14.10 18.50
CA PHE A 19 60.15 -13.86 17.06
C PHE A 19 61.33 -13.17 16.38
N CYS A 20 62.26 -12.52 17.10
CA CYS A 20 63.41 -11.90 16.48
C CYS A 20 64.56 -11.54 17.45
N SER A 21 65.72 -12.17 17.28
CA SER A 21 66.96 -11.88 18.02
C SER A 21 67.49 -10.45 17.83
N CYS A 22 67.00 -9.73 16.83
CA CYS A 22 67.42 -8.36 16.51
C CYS A 22 66.76 -7.29 17.39
N LEU A 23 65.71 -7.63 18.16
CA LEU A 23 64.94 -6.68 19.00
C LEU A 23 65.40 -6.66 20.46
N ASN A 24 66.19 -7.65 20.89
CA ASN A 24 66.85 -7.68 22.19
C ASN A 24 68.24 -8.33 22.03
N PRO A 25 69.31 -7.56 21.74
CA PRO A 25 70.67 -8.10 21.74
C PRO A 25 71.09 -8.35 23.19
N GLN A 26 70.65 -9.47 23.75
CA GLN A 26 71.19 -9.99 25.00
C GLN A 26 72.61 -10.47 24.71
N THR A 27 73.58 -9.68 25.19
CA THR A 27 74.98 -10.05 25.33
C THR A 27 75.07 -11.23 26.29
N ALA A 28 74.99 -12.45 25.76
CA ALA A 28 75.36 -13.63 26.54
C ALA A 28 76.88 -13.80 26.43
N GLU A 29 77.58 -13.32 27.46
CA GLU A 29 78.98 -13.61 27.69
C GLU A 29 79.18 -15.13 27.87
N ASN A 30 80.30 -15.62 27.35
CA ASN A 30 80.73 -17.01 27.43
C ASN A 30 80.93 -17.46 28.88
N SER A 31 80.39 -18.63 29.24
CA SER A 31 80.79 -19.37 30.46
C SER A 31 80.84 -20.87 30.15
N PRO A 32 81.95 -21.57 30.47
CA PRO A 32 82.08 -23.00 30.24
C PRO A 32 81.79 -23.78 31.54
N TYR A 33 80.66 -24.47 31.63
CA TYR A 33 80.35 -25.41 32.73
C TYR A 33 79.65 -26.63 32.13
N LYS A 34 80.37 -27.75 31.94
CA LYS A 34 80.57 -28.89 32.85
C LYS A 34 79.39 -29.87 32.82
N ALA A 35 79.69 -31.06 32.30
CA ALA A 35 78.78 -32.17 32.08
C ALA A 35 78.82 -33.09 33.30
N GLU A 36 77.73 -33.16 34.06
CA GLU A 36 77.48 -34.28 34.97
C GLU A 36 75.95 -34.40 35.18
N ASP A 37 75.46 -35.64 35.20
CA ASP A 37 74.16 -36.10 35.69
C ASP A 37 72.91 -36.03 34.77
N ALA A 38 72.78 -37.16 34.06
CA ALA A 38 71.70 -37.68 33.26
C ALA A 38 70.25 -37.52 33.79
N VAL A 39 69.32 -37.20 32.89
CA VAL A 39 68.01 -37.87 32.82
C VAL A 39 67.57 -37.97 31.34
N ASP A 40 67.57 -39.22 30.86
CA ASP A 40 66.81 -39.79 29.75
C ASP A 40 66.86 -39.12 28.35
N LEU A 41 67.73 -39.64 27.48
CA LEU A 41 67.69 -39.47 26.02
C LEU A 41 66.51 -40.22 25.35
N GLY A 42 65.48 -40.59 26.12
CA GLY A 42 64.25 -41.26 25.69
C GLY A 42 63.23 -40.39 24.94
N TRP A 43 63.58 -39.16 24.53
CA TRP A 43 62.73 -38.30 23.70
C TRP A 43 63.52 -37.61 22.59
N CYS A 44 64.21 -38.37 21.74
CA CYS A 44 64.49 -38.01 20.34
C CYS A 44 65.27 -39.13 19.66
N VAL A 45 64.68 -40.32 19.62
CA VAL A 45 64.98 -41.23 18.51
C VAL A 45 64.10 -40.75 17.36
N MET A 46 64.55 -39.71 16.63
CA MET A 46 64.04 -39.46 15.27
C MET A 46 64.57 -40.57 14.37
N LYS A 47 64.06 -41.79 14.59
CA LYS A 47 64.01 -42.78 13.53
C LYS A 47 62.86 -42.33 12.64
N ASP A 48 63.25 -42.00 11.41
CA ASP A 48 62.40 -41.94 10.22
C ASP A 48 61.86 -40.55 9.86
N VAL A 49 62.78 -39.58 9.63
CA VAL A 49 62.50 -38.44 8.75
C VAL A 49 62.52 -38.95 7.31
N GLU A 50 61.37 -38.99 6.66
CA GLU A 50 61.25 -39.38 5.26
C GLU A 50 61.13 -38.14 4.38
N VAL A 51 61.98 -38.04 3.35
CA VAL A 51 61.95 -36.94 2.38
C VAL A 51 61.60 -37.50 1.02
N ILE A 52 60.42 -37.14 0.51
CA ILE A 52 59.95 -37.54 -0.82
C ILE A 52 60.24 -36.37 -1.76
N GLU A 53 61.12 -36.57 -2.74
CA GLU A 53 61.39 -35.54 -3.74
C GLU A 53 60.20 -35.41 -4.71
N LEU A 54 59.64 -34.21 -4.87
CA LEU A 54 58.52 -33.98 -5.80
C LEU A 54 58.99 -33.50 -7.17
N ASN A 55 59.72 -32.38 -7.21
CA ASN A 55 60.10 -31.76 -8.48
C ASN A 55 61.40 -30.96 -8.35
N LYS A 56 62.26 -31.05 -9.37
CA LYS A 56 63.45 -30.21 -9.51
C LYS A 56 63.34 -29.44 -10.82
N ARG A 57 63.34 -28.11 -10.71
CA ARG A 57 63.34 -27.17 -11.83
C ARG A 57 64.58 -26.29 -11.76
N THR A 58 64.91 -25.62 -12.86
CA THR A 58 65.99 -24.62 -12.90
C THR A 58 65.78 -23.49 -11.88
N SER A 59 64.54 -23.22 -11.49
CA SER A 59 64.18 -22.22 -10.47
C SER A 59 64.25 -22.71 -9.02
N GLY A 60 64.45 -24.02 -8.78
CA GLY A 60 64.49 -24.57 -7.43
C GLY A 60 64.03 -26.03 -7.32
N GLN A 61 64.02 -26.54 -6.09
CA GLN A 61 63.67 -27.92 -5.77
C GLN A 61 62.52 -27.96 -4.76
N ALA A 62 61.61 -28.91 -4.92
CA ALA A 62 60.47 -29.15 -4.06
C ALA A 62 60.46 -30.60 -3.58
N PHE A 63 60.23 -30.79 -2.28
CA PHE A 63 60.16 -32.08 -1.62
C PHE A 63 59.17 -32.03 -0.45
N GLU A 64 58.60 -33.17 -0.10
CA GLU A 64 57.72 -33.37 1.05
C GLU A 64 58.52 -34.04 2.17
N VAL A 65 58.40 -33.51 3.38
CA VAL A 65 59.10 -34.03 4.56
C VAL A 65 58.06 -34.57 5.53
N ILE A 66 58.11 -35.89 5.77
CA ILE A 66 57.25 -36.57 6.73
C ILE A 66 58.10 -36.86 7.97
N LEU A 67 57.82 -36.12 9.05
CA LEU A 67 58.48 -36.30 10.35
C LEU A 67 57.83 -37.42 11.19
N LYS A 68 56.55 -37.70 10.91
CA LYS A 68 55.77 -38.76 11.52
C LYS A 68 54.67 -39.17 10.53
N PRO A 69 54.57 -40.45 10.14
CA PRO A 69 53.47 -40.90 9.29
C PRO A 69 52.12 -40.65 9.99
N PRO A 70 51.04 -40.40 9.23
CA PRO A 70 49.72 -40.19 9.79
C PRO A 70 49.37 -41.35 10.73
N SER A 71 48.86 -41.05 11.92
CA SER A 71 48.57 -42.07 12.94
C SER A 71 47.34 -42.93 12.61
N PHE A 72 46.66 -42.60 11.51
CA PHE A 72 45.48 -43.26 10.97
C PHE A 72 45.68 -43.36 9.46
N ASP A 73 45.76 -44.58 8.93
CA ASP A 73 45.91 -44.86 7.50
C ASP A 73 44.63 -44.59 6.69
N GLY A 74 43.57 -44.13 7.33
CA GLY A 74 42.34 -43.73 6.67
C GLY A 74 42.35 -42.27 6.23
N LEU A 75 41.83 -42.03 5.03
CA LEU A 75 41.48 -40.70 4.54
C LEU A 75 40.66 -39.95 5.62
N PRO A 76 40.86 -38.63 5.84
CA PRO A 76 40.02 -37.87 6.75
C PRO A 76 38.56 -38.15 6.41
N GLU A 77 37.80 -38.67 7.38
CA GLU A 77 36.36 -38.92 7.24
C GLU A 77 35.63 -37.57 7.30
N LEU A 78 35.90 -36.74 6.28
CA LEU A 78 35.32 -35.41 6.13
C LEU A 78 33.88 -35.63 5.71
N ASN A 79 33.01 -35.82 6.72
CA ASN A 79 31.54 -35.89 6.66
C ASN A 79 30.99 -36.00 5.23
N THR A 80 31.15 -37.17 4.63
CA THR A 80 30.43 -37.60 3.41
C THR A 80 28.92 -37.76 3.66
N SER A 81 28.45 -37.49 4.89
CA SER A 81 27.05 -37.43 5.30
C SER A 81 26.30 -36.21 4.75
N MET A 82 27.01 -35.16 4.32
CA MET A 82 26.37 -34.08 3.60
C MET A 82 26.18 -34.53 2.16
N PRO A 83 24.93 -34.72 1.69
CA PRO A 83 24.70 -35.06 0.29
C PRO A 83 25.36 -33.97 -0.54
N GLN A 84 26.31 -34.39 -1.39
CA GLN A 84 26.99 -33.51 -2.32
C GLN A 84 25.91 -32.81 -3.13
N ARG A 85 25.64 -31.54 -2.80
CA ARG A 85 24.63 -30.74 -3.49
C ARG A 85 25.07 -30.74 -4.94
N ARG A 86 24.25 -31.33 -5.82
CA ARG A 86 24.54 -31.28 -7.25
C ARG A 86 24.65 -29.81 -7.63
N ASP A 87 25.69 -29.49 -8.40
CA ASP A 87 25.79 -28.15 -8.97
C ASP A 87 24.57 -27.91 -9.85
N PRO A 88 23.87 -26.77 -9.68
CA PRO A 88 22.67 -26.49 -10.44
C PRO A 88 22.98 -26.43 -11.93
N SER A 89 22.08 -26.98 -12.75
CA SER A 89 22.24 -26.95 -14.20
C SER A 89 22.07 -25.53 -14.74
N LEU A 90 22.59 -25.26 -15.94
CA LEU A 90 22.42 -23.95 -16.58
C LEU A 90 20.94 -23.55 -16.70
N GLU A 91 20.07 -24.51 -17.01
CA GLU A 91 18.63 -24.31 -17.13
C GLU A 91 17.99 -23.92 -15.77
N GLU A 92 18.42 -24.56 -14.67
CA GLU A 92 17.94 -24.21 -13.32
C GLU A 92 18.39 -22.80 -12.90
N ILE A 93 19.60 -22.38 -13.30
CA ILE A 93 20.10 -21.02 -13.07
C ILE A 93 19.28 -20.02 -13.87
N GLN A 94 19.09 -20.26 -15.17
CA GLN A 94 18.29 -19.39 -16.05
C GLN A 94 16.86 -19.23 -15.53
N LYS A 95 16.20 -20.33 -15.17
CA LYS A 95 14.84 -20.31 -14.61
C LYS A 95 14.74 -19.46 -13.34
N LYS A 96 15.75 -19.48 -12.47
CA LYS A 96 15.79 -18.64 -11.26
C LYS A 96 15.97 -17.16 -11.59
N LEU A 97 16.78 -16.84 -12.61
CA LEU A 97 16.99 -15.47 -13.08
C LEU A 97 15.71 -14.92 -13.73
N GLU A 98 15.07 -15.69 -14.61
CA GLU A 98 13.79 -15.35 -15.23
C GLU A 98 12.69 -15.15 -14.17
N ALA A 99 12.58 -16.05 -13.18
CA ALA A 99 11.62 -15.87 -12.10
C ALA A 99 11.87 -14.59 -11.28
N ALA A 100 13.12 -14.17 -11.13
CA ALA A 100 13.45 -12.89 -10.49
C ALA A 100 13.11 -11.69 -11.38
N GLU A 101 13.28 -11.82 -12.69
CA GLU A 101 12.89 -10.80 -13.66
C GLU A 101 11.37 -10.63 -13.73
N GLU A 102 10.62 -11.72 -13.79
CA GLU A 102 9.16 -11.67 -13.79
C GLU A 102 8.63 -11.01 -12.51
N ARG A 103 9.22 -11.29 -11.35
CA ARG A 103 8.85 -10.56 -10.11
C ARG A 103 9.10 -9.06 -10.21
N ARG A 104 10.20 -8.62 -10.84
CA ARG A 104 10.45 -7.18 -11.07
C ARG A 104 9.41 -6.59 -12.01
N LYS A 105 9.13 -7.26 -13.14
CA LYS A 105 8.12 -6.82 -14.12
C LYS A 105 6.72 -6.76 -13.50
N CYS A 106 6.34 -7.73 -12.67
CA CYS A 106 5.06 -7.69 -11.97
C CYS A 106 4.94 -6.46 -11.06
N GLN A 107 5.96 -6.16 -10.26
CA GLN A 107 5.95 -4.97 -9.39
C GLN A 107 5.87 -3.67 -10.19
N GLU A 108 6.60 -3.59 -11.31
CA GLU A 108 6.54 -2.44 -12.21
C GLU A 108 5.16 -2.31 -12.85
N ALA A 109 4.58 -3.41 -13.33
CA ALA A 109 3.24 -3.43 -13.91
C ALA A 109 2.16 -3.02 -12.91
N GLU A 110 2.24 -3.47 -11.65
CA GLU A 110 1.34 -3.05 -10.58
C GLU A 110 1.44 -1.54 -10.30
N LEU A 111 2.67 -1.01 -10.24
CA LEU A 111 2.90 0.43 -10.09
C LEU A 111 2.30 1.22 -11.27
N LEU A 112 2.56 0.78 -12.51
CA LEU A 112 2.02 1.39 -13.72
C LEU A 112 0.49 1.33 -13.76
N LYS A 113 -0.11 0.23 -13.31
CA LYS A 113 -1.56 0.09 -13.19
C LYS A 113 -2.14 1.13 -12.24
N HIS A 114 -1.56 1.30 -11.05
CA HIS A 114 -2.03 2.32 -10.11
C HIS A 114 -1.84 3.76 -10.62
N LEU A 115 -0.78 4.02 -11.39
CA LEU A 115 -0.60 5.31 -12.05
C LEU A 115 -1.66 5.54 -13.14
N ALA A 116 -2.00 4.51 -13.92
CA ALA A 116 -3.06 4.58 -14.92
C ALA A 116 -4.44 4.82 -14.28
N GLU A 117 -4.75 4.11 -13.19
CA GLU A 117 -5.98 4.31 -12.39
C GLU A 117 -6.07 5.77 -11.88
N LYS A 118 -4.98 6.34 -11.37
CA LYS A 118 -4.95 7.75 -10.94
C LYS A 118 -5.22 8.72 -12.11
N ARG A 119 -4.62 8.47 -13.27
CA ARG A 119 -4.85 9.28 -14.47
C ARG A 119 -6.29 9.17 -14.96
N GLU A 120 -6.91 8.01 -14.84
CA GLU A 120 -8.33 7.81 -15.14
C GLU A 120 -9.22 8.59 -14.19
N HIS A 121 -8.96 8.50 -12.90
CA HIS A 121 -9.71 9.26 -11.91
C HIS A 121 -9.62 10.77 -12.12
N GLU A 122 -8.44 11.30 -12.47
CA GLU A 122 -8.28 12.72 -12.83
C GLU A 122 -9.18 13.13 -14.01
N ARG A 123 -9.31 12.27 -15.04
CA ARG A 123 -10.20 12.51 -16.18
C ARG A 123 -11.67 12.48 -15.74
N GLU A 124 -12.06 11.49 -14.94
CA GLU A 124 -13.42 11.37 -14.40
C GLU A 124 -13.82 12.59 -13.58
N VAL A 125 -12.94 13.11 -12.73
CA VAL A 125 -13.20 14.30 -11.91
C VAL A 125 -13.46 15.52 -12.79
N ILE A 126 -12.63 15.73 -13.82
CA ILE A 126 -12.81 16.85 -14.76
C ILE A 126 -14.14 16.69 -15.52
N GLN A 127 -14.40 15.50 -16.05
CA GLN A 127 -15.63 15.20 -16.78
C GLN A 127 -16.86 15.41 -15.91
N LYS A 128 -16.85 14.92 -14.67
CA LYS A 128 -17.94 15.09 -13.72
C LYS A 128 -18.21 16.56 -13.40
N ALA A 129 -17.17 17.38 -13.24
CA ALA A 129 -17.33 18.82 -13.04
C ALA A 129 -18.05 19.49 -14.22
N PHE A 130 -17.71 19.10 -15.46
CA PHE A 130 -18.42 19.58 -16.65
C PHE A 130 -19.87 19.09 -16.71
N GLU A 131 -20.11 17.81 -16.41
CA GLU A 131 -21.45 17.22 -16.39
C GLU A 131 -22.36 17.88 -15.36
N GLU A 132 -21.86 18.11 -14.14
CA GLU A 132 -22.61 18.80 -13.08
C GLU A 132 -22.96 20.23 -13.48
N ASN A 133 -22.03 20.97 -14.08
CA ASN A 133 -22.29 22.31 -14.59
C ASN A 133 -23.36 22.31 -15.70
N ASN A 134 -23.27 21.38 -16.64
CA ASN A 134 -24.25 21.24 -17.71
C ASN A 134 -25.64 20.87 -17.16
N ASN A 135 -25.69 19.97 -16.18
CA ASN A 135 -26.93 19.59 -15.50
C ASN A 135 -27.54 20.76 -14.74
N PHE A 136 -26.73 21.58 -14.07
CA PHE A 136 -27.21 22.79 -13.41
C PHE A 136 -27.86 23.76 -14.40
N ILE A 137 -27.19 24.04 -15.52
CA ILE A 137 -27.72 24.93 -16.57
C ILE A 137 -29.04 24.37 -17.14
N LYS A 138 -29.08 23.07 -17.45
CA LYS A 138 -30.27 22.39 -17.97
C LYS A 138 -31.44 22.50 -16.99
N ASN A 139 -31.23 22.12 -15.73
CA ASN A 139 -32.27 22.14 -14.70
C ASN A 139 -32.75 23.57 -14.41
N ALA A 140 -31.85 24.56 -14.40
CA ALA A 140 -32.20 25.96 -14.22
C ALA A 140 -33.07 26.47 -15.38
N LYS A 141 -32.73 26.11 -16.62
CA LYS A 141 -33.51 26.45 -17.81
C LYS A 141 -34.91 25.83 -17.78
N GLU A 142 -35.00 24.53 -17.55
CA GLU A 142 -36.28 23.80 -17.49
C GLU A 142 -37.18 24.38 -16.39
N LYS A 143 -36.61 24.68 -15.21
CA LYS A 143 -37.36 25.27 -14.10
C LYS A 143 -37.87 26.68 -14.41
N LEU A 144 -37.10 27.49 -15.14
CA LEU A 144 -37.53 28.80 -15.59
C LEU A 144 -38.68 28.68 -16.58
N GLU A 145 -38.54 27.81 -17.58
CA GLU A 145 -39.57 27.56 -18.60
C GLU A 145 -40.89 27.10 -17.98
N GLN A 146 -40.85 26.15 -17.04
CA GLN A 146 -42.02 25.72 -16.27
C GLN A 146 -42.67 26.86 -15.49
N LYS A 147 -41.87 27.73 -14.85
CA LYS A 147 -42.41 28.89 -14.12
C LYS A 147 -43.07 29.92 -15.04
N MET A 148 -42.50 30.13 -16.22
CA MET A 148 -43.06 31.06 -17.20
C MET A 148 -44.37 30.52 -17.78
N GLU A 149 -44.45 29.23 -18.09
CA GLU A 149 -45.68 28.62 -18.59
C GLU A 149 -46.78 28.64 -17.52
N ALA A 150 -46.46 28.23 -16.28
CA ALA A 150 -47.40 28.33 -15.17
C ALA A 150 -47.85 29.78 -14.91
N ASN A 151 -46.96 30.77 -15.06
CA ASN A 151 -47.34 32.18 -14.92
C ASN A 151 -48.33 32.61 -16.01
N LYS A 152 -48.07 32.20 -17.25
CA LYS A 152 -48.92 32.48 -18.41
C LYS A 152 -50.30 31.85 -18.25
N GLU A 153 -50.36 30.56 -17.93
CA GLU A 153 -51.62 29.83 -17.68
C GLU A 153 -52.43 30.47 -16.54
N ASN A 154 -51.78 30.86 -15.44
CA ASN A 154 -52.45 31.55 -14.33
C ASN A 154 -53.02 32.91 -14.75
N ARG A 155 -52.29 33.67 -15.57
CA ARG A 155 -52.76 34.96 -16.10
C ARG A 155 -53.95 34.77 -17.04
N GLU A 156 -53.89 33.79 -17.91
CA GLU A 156 -54.96 33.45 -18.85
C GLU A 156 -56.22 32.98 -18.10
N ALA A 157 -56.07 32.11 -17.09
CA ALA A 157 -57.18 31.67 -16.24
C ALA A 157 -57.84 32.83 -15.49
N LEU A 158 -57.05 33.77 -14.95
CA LEU A 158 -57.59 34.96 -14.29
C LEU A 158 -58.40 35.84 -15.25
N LEU A 159 -57.89 36.07 -16.45
CA LEU A 159 -58.57 36.84 -17.48
C LEU A 159 -59.84 36.12 -17.97
N ALA A 160 -59.79 34.81 -18.20
CA ALA A 160 -60.94 34.00 -18.57
C ALA A 160 -62.05 34.07 -17.51
N ALA A 161 -61.71 33.89 -16.23
CA ALA A 161 -62.67 33.99 -15.12
C ALA A 161 -63.23 35.42 -14.96
N MET A 162 -62.46 36.46 -15.29
CA MET A 162 -62.97 37.84 -15.31
C MET A 162 -63.98 38.04 -16.45
N LEU A 163 -63.66 37.55 -17.65
CA LEU A 163 -64.54 37.68 -18.82
C LEU A 163 -65.84 36.88 -18.66
N GLU A 164 -65.79 35.67 -18.10
CA GLU A 164 -66.97 34.84 -17.82
C GLU A 164 -67.95 35.55 -16.87
N ARG A 165 -67.46 36.10 -15.76
CA ARG A 165 -68.29 36.87 -14.81
C ARG A 165 -68.89 38.14 -15.43
N LEU A 166 -68.25 38.72 -16.43
CA LEU A 166 -68.81 39.85 -17.18
C LEU A 166 -69.88 39.39 -18.17
N GLN A 167 -69.66 38.26 -18.85
CA GLN A 167 -70.66 37.67 -19.74
C GLN A 167 -71.93 37.25 -18.99
N GLU A 168 -71.83 36.72 -17.76
CA GLU A 168 -73.01 36.43 -16.94
C GLU A 168 -73.86 37.68 -16.62
N LYS A 169 -73.20 38.86 -16.49
CA LYS A 169 -73.88 40.14 -16.24
C LYS A 169 -74.54 40.74 -17.49
N VAL A 170 -74.09 40.36 -18.67
CA VAL A 170 -74.58 40.85 -19.98
C VAL A 170 -75.37 39.78 -20.74
N GLY A 171 -75.39 38.54 -20.22
CA GLY A 171 -76.24 37.45 -20.69
C GLY A 171 -77.71 37.88 -20.70
N PRO A 172 -78.53 37.33 -21.61
CA PRO A 172 -79.81 37.92 -21.98
C PRO A 172 -80.60 38.18 -20.71
N SER A 173 -80.97 39.45 -20.51
CA SER A 173 -82.01 39.84 -19.57
C SER A 173 -83.13 38.82 -19.71
N ARG A 174 -83.26 37.91 -18.73
CA ARG A 174 -84.40 36.99 -18.71
C ARG A 174 -85.63 37.89 -18.77
N PRO A 175 -86.49 37.78 -19.80
CA PRO A 175 -87.73 38.50 -19.74
C PRO A 175 -88.50 37.98 -18.53
N GLN A 176 -88.79 38.85 -17.57
CA GLN A 176 -89.81 38.62 -16.56
C GLN A 176 -91.17 38.60 -17.25
N SER A 177 -91.45 37.54 -18.01
CA SER A 177 -92.76 37.30 -18.60
C SER A 177 -92.90 35.81 -18.84
N ASP A 178 -93.24 35.10 -17.77
CA ASP A 178 -94.11 33.91 -17.80
C ASP A 178 -94.28 33.39 -16.38
N GLN A 179 -94.92 34.21 -15.55
CA GLN A 179 -95.71 33.70 -14.43
C GLN A 179 -97.18 33.85 -14.82
N MET A 180 -97.56 33.11 -15.86
CA MET A 180 -98.95 32.87 -16.17
C MET A 180 -99.56 32.13 -14.98
N TYR A 181 -100.51 32.79 -14.32
CA TYR A 181 -101.33 32.22 -13.26
C TYR A 181 -101.98 30.92 -13.74
N VAL A 182 -101.38 29.78 -13.40
CA VAL A 182 -102.15 28.53 -13.34
C VAL A 182 -102.83 28.52 -11.97
N CYS A 183 -103.96 29.23 -11.91
CA CYS A 183 -104.89 29.19 -10.80
C CYS A 183 -105.51 27.79 -10.76
N THR A 184 -104.85 26.84 -10.11
CA THR A 184 -105.48 25.56 -9.76
C THR A 184 -106.41 25.81 -8.58
N SER A 185 -107.68 25.94 -8.91
CA SER A 185 -108.83 25.86 -8.01
C SER A 185 -108.72 24.62 -7.11
N LYS A 186 -108.23 24.82 -5.88
CA LYS A 186 -108.40 23.84 -4.80
C LYS A 186 -109.09 24.49 -3.61
N GLN A 187 -110.41 24.54 -3.74
CA GLN A 187 -111.39 24.72 -2.67
C GLN A 187 -111.00 23.84 -1.45
N ARG A 188 -110.58 24.44 -0.33
CA ARG A 188 -110.67 23.77 0.98
C ARG A 188 -110.62 24.75 2.17
N ARG A 189 -111.83 25.02 2.68
CA ARG A 189 -112.25 25.21 4.08
C ARG A 189 -111.48 26.20 4.98
N ILE A 190 -112.15 27.33 5.23
CA ILE A 190 -112.06 28.12 6.46
C ILE A 190 -112.56 27.26 7.63
N PRO A 191 -111.93 27.30 8.82
CA PRO A 191 -112.64 27.93 9.93
C PRO A 191 -111.77 28.74 10.92
N LYS A 192 -112.32 29.92 11.23
CA LYS A 192 -112.43 30.56 12.56
C LYS A 192 -111.18 31.23 13.16
N TRP A 193 -111.20 32.55 13.09
CA TRP A 193 -110.58 33.45 14.06
C TRP A 193 -111.40 33.50 15.36
N LYS A 194 -110.76 33.22 16.50
CA LYS A 194 -111.04 33.77 17.85
C LYS A 194 -109.70 33.68 18.61
N SER A 195 -108.98 34.78 18.81
CA SER A 195 -109.17 35.82 19.84
C SER A 195 -108.26 35.57 21.06
N VAL A 196 -107.82 36.69 21.64
CA VAL A 196 -107.16 36.91 22.95
C VAL A 196 -105.62 36.95 22.90
N PHE A 197 -105.00 38.13 22.78
CA PHE A 197 -104.69 39.18 23.79
C PHE A 197 -103.53 38.87 24.75
N HIS A 198 -102.73 39.92 24.95
CA HIS A 198 -101.68 40.22 25.94
C HIS A 198 -100.22 39.82 25.63
N TYR A 199 -99.33 40.79 25.29
CA TYR A 199 -98.55 41.70 26.17
C TYR A 199 -97.43 40.90 26.89
N ILE A 200 -96.13 41.18 26.76
CA ILE A 200 -95.40 42.38 27.23
C ILE A 200 -93.95 42.37 26.69
N PHE A 201 -93.50 43.55 26.27
CA PHE A 201 -92.12 43.98 26.05
C PHE A 201 -91.40 44.17 27.40
N SER A 202 -90.11 43.76 27.50
CA SER A 202 -88.96 44.33 28.25
C SER A 202 -89.17 45.25 29.49
N PRO A 203 -88.22 45.27 30.45
CA PRO A 203 -86.86 45.76 30.21
C PRO A 203 -85.81 44.66 30.14
#